data_AF-A0A8X8CGN3-F1
#
_entry.id   AF-A0A8X8CGN3-F1
#
_cell.length_a   1.000
_cell.length_b   1.000
_cell.length_c   1.000
_cell.angle_alpha   90.00
_cell.angle_beta   90.00
_cell.angle_gamma   90.00
#
_symmetry.space_group_name_H-M   'P 1'
#
loop_
_entity.id
_entity.type
_entity.pdbx_description
1 polymer ?
#
loop_
_entity_poly.entity_id
_entity_poly.type
_entity_poly.pdbx_seq_one_letter_code
_entity_poly.pdbx_strand_id
1 'polypeptide(L)'
;MTVARRSLALFQHHDGVASTTRDHVVRDYRIWMHTSLQVLQIFMSKSIEVLIGIHHEKFDHSPFQYESEQVRSKYDAQQVLKAINPREGISQSVVLSNPLEKTREEVVMVIIKRHDVTVLDSNWTIVPSQVSLELQHDRNKIFIGKHRLHWKASVHAMGLQTYYVANRFVGCEKAKPTKLKYFSTSNSFSCPAPYACSITEGGVAEIQNQHQTLIFDVKHGLLQKVTNTDGSMNAVGEEIEMCSNYGSGAYLFKPNGDAQPIIEAGSNGKRFSIHSRQSLGAASLTDGWLEIMLARRLLKDDGRGLGQRGMDNRPTHVISHNLFESSISTTSDPVSNPPSLSPSLLFHCVGAHLNYPLHAFVAKNPQEFICAITFKILLTFSCSLAL
;
A
#
# COMPACT_ATOMS: atom_id res chain seq x y z
N MET A 1 3.01 9.29 -23.03
CA MET A 1 4.20 8.51 -22.62
C MET A 1 5.48 9.34 -22.53
N THR A 2 5.91 10.07 -23.56
CA THR A 2 7.21 10.80 -23.54
C THR A 2 7.35 11.81 -22.40
N VAL A 3 6.33 12.63 -22.14
CA VAL A 3 6.34 13.61 -21.03
C VAL A 3 6.55 12.89 -19.69
N ALA A 4 5.80 11.82 -19.42
CA ALA A 4 5.93 11.10 -18.16
C ALA A 4 7.31 10.49 -17.93
N ARG A 5 7.92 9.90 -18.97
CA ARG A 5 9.30 9.38 -18.90
C ARG A 5 10.32 10.48 -18.64
N ARG A 6 10.18 11.62 -19.32
CA ARG A 6 11.08 12.78 -19.13
C ARG A 6 10.94 13.38 -17.72
N SER A 7 9.71 13.53 -17.22
CA SER A 7 9.47 14.03 -15.86
C SER A 7 10.08 13.12 -14.80
N LEU A 8 9.93 11.80 -14.93
CA LEU A 8 10.54 10.84 -14.01
C LEU A 8 12.07 10.88 -14.10
N ALA A 9 12.64 10.87 -15.31
CA ALA A 9 14.08 10.95 -15.52
C ALA A 9 14.68 12.24 -14.95
N LEU A 10 13.98 13.37 -15.12
CA LEU A 10 14.39 14.65 -14.55
C LEU A 10 14.35 14.61 -13.01
N PHE A 11 13.35 13.97 -12.41
CA PHE A 11 13.27 13.82 -10.95
C PHE A 11 14.39 12.92 -10.39
N GLN A 12 14.98 12.02 -11.19
CA GLN A 12 16.16 11.25 -10.79
C GLN A 12 17.45 12.07 -10.73
N HIS A 13 17.42 13.36 -11.10
CA HIS A 13 18.53 14.26 -10.79
C HIS A 13 18.86 14.18 -9.30
N HIS A 14 20.14 14.24 -8.95
CA HIS A 14 20.58 14.03 -7.58
C HIS A 14 19.97 15.04 -6.60
N ASP A 15 19.61 16.26 -7.04
CA ASP A 15 18.88 17.21 -6.18
C ASP A 15 17.35 17.06 -6.21
N GLY A 16 16.81 16.30 -7.17
CA GLY A 16 15.40 15.98 -7.25
C GLY A 16 15.02 14.92 -6.23
N VAL A 17 15.48 13.69 -6.46
CA VAL A 17 15.12 12.53 -5.63
C VAL A 17 15.70 12.63 -4.22
N ALA A 18 16.88 13.22 -4.02
CA ALA A 18 17.43 13.44 -2.68
C ALA A 18 16.74 14.59 -1.92
N SER A 19 15.85 15.34 -2.59
CA SER A 19 15.15 16.49 -2.02
C SER A 19 16.11 17.56 -1.47
N THR A 20 17.14 17.88 -2.23
CA THR A 20 18.20 18.85 -1.87
C THR A 20 18.16 20.11 -2.73
N THR A 21 16.99 20.43 -3.29
CA THR A 21 16.73 21.67 -4.03
C THR A 21 15.81 22.61 -3.27
N ARG A 22 15.67 23.86 -3.73
CA ARG A 22 14.81 24.87 -3.09
C ARG A 22 13.33 24.52 -3.22
N ASP A 23 12.50 24.99 -2.30
CA ASP A 23 11.07 24.64 -2.24
C ASP A 23 10.31 24.87 -3.55
N HIS A 24 10.62 25.94 -4.29
CA HIS A 24 9.96 26.24 -5.56
C HIS A 24 10.34 25.24 -6.66
N VAL A 25 11.55 24.68 -6.63
CA VAL A 25 11.99 23.63 -7.56
C VAL A 25 11.39 22.28 -7.17
N VAL A 26 11.33 21.97 -5.86
CA VAL A 26 10.57 20.80 -5.36
C VAL A 26 9.12 20.86 -5.84
N ARG A 27 8.50 22.05 -5.76
CA ARG A 27 7.15 22.29 -6.26
C ARG A 27 7.04 22.03 -7.77
N ASP A 28 8.01 22.47 -8.57
CA ASP A 28 8.03 22.20 -10.00
C ASP A 28 8.10 20.69 -10.30
N TYR A 29 9.00 19.95 -9.65
CA TYR A 29 9.06 18.49 -9.75
C TYR A 29 7.72 17.83 -9.38
N ARG A 30 7.08 18.27 -8.29
CA ARG A 30 5.77 17.76 -7.87
C ARG A 30 4.69 18.00 -8.94
N ILE A 31 4.66 19.18 -9.56
CA ILE A 31 3.72 19.51 -10.63
C ILE A 31 3.94 18.61 -11.85
N TRP A 32 5.19 18.47 -12.33
CA TRP A 32 5.49 17.63 -13.48
C TRP A 32 5.17 16.15 -13.25
N MET A 33 5.54 15.61 -12.08
CA MET A 33 5.20 14.23 -11.72
C MET A 33 3.69 14.03 -11.60
N HIS A 34 2.96 14.98 -11.01
CA HIS A 34 1.51 14.89 -10.87
C HIS A 34 0.79 14.92 -12.23
N THR A 35 1.13 15.86 -13.10
CA THR A 35 0.59 15.95 -14.45
C THR A 35 0.91 14.67 -15.24
N SER A 36 2.14 14.16 -15.09
CA SER A 36 2.55 12.91 -15.73
C SER A 36 1.74 11.70 -15.26
N LEU A 37 1.47 11.61 -13.95
CA LEU A 37 0.64 10.55 -13.36
C LEU A 37 -0.79 10.61 -13.91
N GLN A 38 -1.40 11.79 -13.99
CA GLN A 38 -2.75 11.96 -14.55
C GLN A 38 -2.82 11.50 -16.01
N VAL A 39 -1.84 11.90 -16.83
CA VAL A 39 -1.75 11.48 -18.23
C VAL A 39 -1.58 9.96 -18.35
N LEU A 40 -0.76 9.34 -17.50
CA LEU A 40 -0.58 7.88 -17.48
C LEU A 40 -1.87 7.16 -17.07
N GLN A 41 -2.59 7.66 -16.07
CA GLN A 41 -3.88 7.08 -15.64
C GLN A 41 -4.90 7.11 -16.77
N ILE A 42 -5.02 8.23 -17.49
CA ILE A 42 -5.91 8.33 -18.68
C ILE A 42 -5.47 7.34 -19.77
N PHE A 43 -4.17 7.23 -20.04
CA PHE A 43 -3.65 6.29 -21.03
C PHE A 43 -3.96 4.83 -20.66
N MET A 44 -3.76 4.45 -19.39
CA MET A 44 -4.08 3.10 -18.90
C MET A 44 -5.58 2.82 -18.98
N SER A 45 -6.43 3.76 -18.58
CA SER A 45 -7.90 3.65 -18.73
C SER A 45 -8.31 3.33 -20.17
N LYS A 46 -7.82 4.09 -21.14
CA LYS A 46 -8.10 3.86 -22.57
C LYS A 46 -7.55 2.51 -23.07
N SER A 47 -6.37 2.13 -22.59
CA SER A 47 -5.76 0.85 -22.96
C SER A 47 -6.59 -0.33 -22.43
N ILE A 48 -7.10 -0.23 -21.20
CA ILE A 48 -7.97 -1.23 -20.60
C ILE A 48 -9.24 -1.40 -21.43
N GLU A 49 -9.90 -0.32 -21.84
CA GLU A 49 -11.13 -0.37 -22.65
C GLU A 49 -10.94 -1.11 -23.98
N VAL A 50 -9.79 -0.91 -24.63
CA VAL A 50 -9.44 -1.64 -25.85
C VAL A 50 -9.18 -3.12 -25.54
N LEU A 51 -8.42 -3.43 -24.47
CA LEU A 51 -8.04 -4.79 -24.10
C LEU A 51 -9.22 -5.66 -23.64
N ILE A 52 -10.23 -5.05 -23.01
CA ILE A 52 -11.47 -5.75 -22.60
C ILE A 52 -12.57 -5.68 -23.68
N GLY A 53 -12.25 -5.19 -24.88
CA GLY A 53 -13.12 -5.26 -26.05
C GLY A 53 -14.32 -4.31 -26.04
N ILE A 54 -14.29 -3.21 -25.29
CA ILE A 54 -15.37 -2.20 -25.30
C ILE A 54 -15.33 -1.36 -26.58
N HIS A 55 -14.15 -1.18 -27.17
CA HIS A 55 -13.97 -0.46 -28.43
C HIS A 55 -13.18 -1.32 -29.42
N HIS A 56 -13.80 -1.66 -30.56
CA HIS A 56 -13.16 -2.37 -31.67
C HIS A 56 -12.39 -1.43 -32.62
N GLU A 57 -12.67 -0.13 -32.59
CA GLU A 57 -12.04 0.87 -33.47
C GLU A 57 -11.14 1.84 -32.69
N LYS A 58 -9.97 2.15 -33.28
CA LYS A 58 -8.84 2.86 -32.64
C LYS A 58 -9.10 4.32 -32.24
N PHE A 59 -10.25 4.91 -32.61
CA PHE A 59 -10.48 6.35 -32.53
C PHE A 59 -11.95 6.71 -32.28
N ASP A 60 -12.53 6.18 -31.21
CA ASP A 60 -13.74 6.81 -30.70
C ASP A 60 -13.37 8.05 -29.85
N HIS A 61 -13.94 9.21 -30.18
CA HIS A 61 -13.84 10.43 -29.37
C HIS A 61 -14.68 10.33 -28.09
N SER A 62 -15.39 9.21 -27.89
CA SER A 62 -16.11 8.88 -26.68
C SER A 62 -15.29 9.13 -25.40
N PRO A 63 -15.92 9.67 -24.36
CA PRO A 63 -15.26 9.80 -23.06
C PRO A 63 -14.94 8.39 -22.53
N PHE A 64 -13.70 8.21 -22.07
CA PHE A 64 -13.28 6.96 -21.43
C PHE A 64 -14.25 6.59 -20.30
N GLN A 65 -14.65 5.33 -20.24
CA GLN A 65 -15.61 4.74 -19.33
C GLN A 65 -14.99 4.29 -18.01
N TYR A 66 -13.67 4.04 -17.96
CA TYR A 66 -12.98 3.59 -16.76
C TYR A 66 -12.03 4.63 -16.20
N GLU A 67 -11.96 4.76 -14.88
CA GLU A 67 -10.99 5.66 -14.24
C GLU A 67 -10.21 4.92 -13.16
N SER A 68 -8.98 5.37 -12.90
CA SER A 68 -8.20 4.89 -11.76
C SER A 68 -9.01 5.08 -10.48
N GLU A 69 -9.15 4.03 -9.68
CA GLU A 69 -9.78 4.10 -8.35
C GLU A 69 -9.08 5.15 -7.48
N GLN A 70 -7.76 5.22 -7.65
CA GLN A 70 -6.89 6.07 -6.87
C GLN A 70 -6.74 7.44 -7.54
N VAL A 71 -7.18 8.49 -6.85
CA VAL A 71 -7.24 9.86 -7.38
C VAL A 71 -6.46 10.81 -6.48
N ARG A 72 -5.85 11.82 -7.10
CA ARG A 72 -5.19 12.93 -6.43
C ARG A 72 -5.62 14.23 -7.10
N SER A 73 -6.20 15.17 -6.35
CA SER A 73 -6.79 16.39 -6.93
C SER A 73 -5.77 17.41 -7.41
N LYS A 74 -4.60 17.46 -6.75
CA LYS A 74 -3.49 18.36 -7.07
C LYS A 74 -2.16 17.78 -6.57
N TYR A 75 -1.06 18.34 -7.05
CA TYR A 75 0.31 17.86 -6.78
C TYR A 75 0.70 17.81 -5.30
N ASP A 76 0.04 18.57 -4.43
CA ASP A 76 0.26 18.64 -2.99
C ASP A 76 -0.89 18.04 -2.15
N ALA A 77 -1.96 17.54 -2.78
CA ALA A 77 -3.05 16.86 -2.08
C ALA A 77 -2.67 15.44 -1.68
N GLN A 78 -3.31 14.91 -0.64
CA GLN A 78 -3.26 13.48 -0.35
C GLN A 78 -4.02 12.69 -1.41
N GLN A 79 -3.61 11.44 -1.56
CA GLN A 79 -4.26 10.48 -2.43
C GLN A 79 -5.51 9.92 -1.76
N VAL A 80 -6.59 9.78 -2.54
CA VAL A 80 -7.89 9.33 -2.04
C VAL A 80 -8.43 8.25 -2.97
N LEU A 81 -9.05 7.22 -2.40
CA LEU A 81 -9.77 6.20 -3.15
C LEU A 81 -11.20 6.66 -3.45
N LYS A 82 -11.63 6.49 -4.70
CA LYS A 82 -12.97 6.81 -5.14
C LYS A 82 -13.97 5.80 -4.58
N ALA A 83 -15.08 6.30 -4.04
CA ALA A 83 -16.13 5.44 -3.50
C ALA A 83 -17.09 4.96 -4.60
N ILE A 84 -17.23 3.65 -4.73
CA ILE A 84 -18.18 2.93 -5.58
C ILE A 84 -19.57 2.99 -4.92
N ASN A 85 -20.62 3.13 -5.73
CA ASN A 85 -21.99 3.21 -5.23
C ASN A 85 -22.98 2.66 -6.27
N PRO A 86 -23.04 1.33 -6.42
CA PRO A 86 -23.98 0.71 -7.34
C PRO A 86 -25.41 0.96 -6.86
N ARG A 87 -26.29 1.28 -7.82
CA ARG A 87 -27.75 1.34 -7.57
C ARG A 87 -28.29 -0.08 -7.44
N GLU A 88 -29.46 -0.21 -6.82
CA GLU A 88 -30.14 -1.50 -6.69
C GLU A 88 -30.38 -2.12 -8.07
N GLY A 89 -30.07 -3.40 -8.22
CA GLY A 89 -30.19 -4.13 -9.49
C GLY A 89 -29.11 -3.83 -10.54
N ILE A 90 -28.19 -2.89 -10.27
CA ILE A 90 -27.10 -2.55 -11.19
C ILE A 90 -25.75 -2.90 -10.57
N SER A 91 -24.80 -3.31 -11.41
CA SER A 91 -23.42 -3.58 -11.01
C SER A 91 -22.46 -2.50 -11.50
N GLN A 92 -21.36 -2.32 -10.77
CA GLN A 92 -20.26 -1.46 -11.17
C GLN A 92 -19.01 -2.32 -11.32
N SER A 93 -18.39 -2.29 -12.50
CA SER A 93 -17.20 -3.09 -12.79
C SER A 93 -15.95 -2.46 -12.20
N VAL A 94 -15.06 -3.35 -11.74
CA VAL A 94 -13.72 -3.06 -11.24
C VAL A 94 -12.75 -3.95 -12.00
N VAL A 95 -11.90 -3.33 -12.82
CA VAL A 95 -10.85 -4.01 -13.58
C VAL A 95 -9.54 -3.89 -12.81
N LEU A 96 -8.94 -5.03 -12.49
CA LEU A 96 -7.63 -5.13 -11.87
C LEU A 96 -6.59 -5.42 -12.94
N SER A 97 -5.55 -4.60 -12.99
CA SER A 97 -4.39 -4.81 -13.85
C SER A 97 -3.20 -5.29 -13.03
N ASN A 98 -2.60 -6.38 -13.48
CA ASN A 98 -1.39 -6.93 -12.88
C ASN A 98 -0.18 -6.61 -13.77
N PRO A 99 0.74 -5.74 -13.33
CA PRO A 99 1.93 -5.43 -14.11
C PRO A 99 2.98 -6.54 -14.08
N LEU A 100 2.91 -7.50 -13.15
CA LEU A 100 3.90 -8.55 -12.98
C LEU A 100 3.66 -9.72 -13.92
N GLU A 101 4.75 -10.36 -14.34
CA GLU A 101 4.84 -11.54 -15.21
C GLU A 101 4.37 -12.86 -14.58
N LYS A 102 3.59 -12.77 -13.50
CA LYS A 102 3.07 -13.89 -12.71
C LYS A 102 1.63 -13.70 -12.33
N THR A 103 0.88 -14.79 -12.29
CA THR A 103 -0.45 -14.77 -11.68
C THR A 103 -0.34 -14.37 -10.22
N ARG A 104 -1.14 -13.38 -9.82
CA ARG A 104 -1.17 -12.84 -8.48
C ARG A 104 -2.50 -13.12 -7.82
N GLU A 105 -2.43 -13.72 -6.65
CA GLU A 105 -3.56 -13.88 -5.75
C GLU A 105 -3.39 -12.99 -4.53
N GLU A 106 -4.31 -12.05 -4.32
CA GLU A 106 -4.20 -11.10 -3.22
C GLU A 106 -5.57 -10.59 -2.78
N VAL A 107 -5.68 -10.23 -1.51
CA VAL A 107 -6.86 -9.51 -1.02
C VAL A 107 -6.77 -8.07 -1.52
N VAL A 108 -7.69 -7.70 -2.40
CA VAL A 108 -7.83 -6.32 -2.88
C VAL A 108 -8.91 -5.60 -2.08
N MET A 109 -8.85 -4.27 -2.10
CA MET A 109 -9.78 -3.41 -1.36
C MET A 109 -10.27 -2.27 -2.23
N VAL A 110 -11.59 -2.02 -2.19
CA VAL A 110 -12.18 -0.80 -2.76
C VAL A 110 -13.08 -0.09 -1.77
N ILE A 111 -13.26 1.22 -1.93
CA ILE A 111 -14.18 1.99 -1.11
C ILE A 111 -15.60 1.92 -1.67
N ILE A 112 -16.58 1.63 -0.81
CA ILE A 112 -18.00 1.58 -1.17
C ILE A 112 -18.82 2.51 -0.26
N LYS A 113 -19.94 3.05 -0.77
CA LYS A 113 -20.87 3.87 0.03
C LYS A 113 -21.92 3.05 0.79
N ARG A 114 -22.26 1.85 0.32
CA ARG A 114 -23.29 0.97 0.91
C ARG A 114 -22.65 -0.36 1.27
N HIS A 115 -22.94 -0.89 2.45
CA HIS A 115 -22.39 -2.18 2.90
C HIS A 115 -23.10 -3.41 2.29
N ASP A 116 -24.35 -3.27 1.85
CA ASP A 116 -25.16 -4.34 1.25
C ASP A 116 -24.76 -4.64 -0.19
N VAL A 117 -23.55 -5.16 -0.39
CA VAL A 117 -23.03 -5.48 -1.72
C VAL A 117 -22.59 -6.94 -1.83
N THR A 118 -22.54 -7.43 -3.08
CA THR A 118 -21.99 -8.71 -3.46
C THR A 118 -20.89 -8.47 -4.50
N VAL A 119 -19.81 -9.25 -4.44
CA VAL A 119 -18.75 -9.28 -5.45
C VAL A 119 -18.98 -10.47 -6.36
N LEU A 120 -18.92 -10.26 -7.67
CA LEU A 120 -19.00 -11.29 -8.69
C LEU A 120 -17.72 -11.27 -9.53
N ASP A 121 -17.27 -12.43 -9.99
CA ASP A 121 -16.18 -12.54 -10.95
C ASP A 121 -16.67 -12.32 -12.41
N SER A 122 -15.77 -12.50 -13.37
CA SER A 122 -16.07 -12.39 -14.81
C SER A 122 -17.08 -13.43 -15.31
N ASN A 123 -17.25 -14.54 -14.58
CA ASN A 123 -18.19 -15.62 -14.89
C ASN A 123 -19.52 -15.46 -14.14
N TRP A 124 -19.77 -14.29 -13.52
CA TRP A 124 -20.94 -14.03 -12.68
C TRP A 124 -21.06 -14.96 -11.47
N THR A 125 -19.95 -15.54 -11.03
CA THR A 125 -19.89 -16.37 -9.84
C THR A 125 -19.61 -15.51 -8.62
N ILE A 126 -20.28 -15.81 -7.51
CA ILE A 126 -20.13 -15.09 -6.26
C ILE A 126 -18.72 -15.31 -5.70
N VAL A 127 -18.06 -14.20 -5.38
CA VAL A 127 -16.76 -14.20 -4.71
C VAL A 127 -16.96 -13.87 -3.23
N PRO A 128 -16.50 -14.74 -2.31
CA PRO A 128 -16.53 -14.44 -0.89
C PRO A 128 -15.86 -13.09 -0.59
N SER A 129 -16.58 -12.23 0.12
CA SER A 129 -16.15 -10.86 0.38
C SER A 129 -16.48 -10.43 1.81
N GLN A 130 -15.71 -9.46 2.28
CA GLN A 130 -15.80 -8.90 3.63
C GLN A 130 -15.92 -7.38 3.55
N VAL A 131 -16.71 -6.79 4.44
CA VAL A 131 -16.86 -5.34 4.54
C VAL A 131 -16.40 -4.81 5.91
N SER A 132 -15.62 -3.73 5.90
CA SER A 132 -15.13 -3.05 7.10
C SER A 132 -15.37 -1.54 7.03
N LEU A 133 -15.26 -0.85 8.17
CA LEU A 133 -15.41 0.61 8.22
C LEU A 133 -14.23 1.33 7.54
N GLU A 134 -14.51 2.43 6.85
CA GLU A 134 -13.51 3.43 6.51
C GLU A 134 -13.38 4.42 7.68
N LEU A 135 -12.31 4.26 8.47
CA LEU A 135 -12.03 5.10 9.63
C LEU A 135 -11.07 6.23 9.27
N GLN A 136 -11.33 7.43 9.78
CA GLN A 136 -10.45 8.59 9.68
C GLN A 136 -9.85 8.92 11.05
N HIS A 137 -8.55 9.22 11.08
CA HIS A 137 -7.82 9.49 12.31
C HIS A 137 -7.92 10.97 12.76
N ASP A 138 -8.11 11.90 11.81
CA ASP A 138 -7.87 13.34 12.01
C ASP A 138 -9.14 14.21 11.92
N ARG A 139 -10.32 13.68 12.30
CA ARG A 139 -11.57 14.46 12.32
C ARG A 139 -12.40 14.11 13.55
N ASN A 140 -13.14 15.10 14.06
CA ASN A 140 -14.16 14.92 15.13
C ASN A 140 -15.16 13.78 14.83
N LYS A 141 -15.24 13.32 13.58
CA LYS A 141 -16.05 12.18 13.15
C LYS A 141 -15.14 11.08 12.57
N ILE A 142 -14.92 10.03 13.37
CA ILE A 142 -14.08 8.87 13.01
C ILE A 142 -14.65 8.10 11.81
N PHE A 143 -15.97 7.92 11.76
CA PHE A 143 -16.66 7.19 10.69
C PHE A 143 -17.44 8.12 9.77
N ILE A 144 -17.11 8.12 8.47
CA ILE A 144 -17.70 9.05 7.49
C ILE A 144 -18.81 8.44 6.63
N GLY A 145 -19.35 7.27 7.00
CA GLY A 145 -20.41 6.61 6.21
C GLY A 145 -19.89 5.93 4.93
N LYS A 146 -18.61 5.55 4.90
CA LYS A 146 -18.00 4.77 3.80
C LYS A 146 -17.39 3.49 4.34
N HIS A 147 -17.29 2.48 3.49
CA HIS A 147 -16.82 1.16 3.88
C HIS A 147 -15.69 0.70 2.95
N ARG A 148 -14.85 -0.20 3.44
CA ARG A 148 -13.87 -0.94 2.65
C ARG A 148 -14.44 -2.30 2.31
N LEU A 149 -14.52 -2.63 1.03
CA LEU A 149 -14.89 -3.95 0.53
C LEU A 149 -13.63 -4.72 0.18
N HIS A 150 -13.49 -5.92 0.72
CA HIS A 150 -12.33 -6.78 0.53
C HIS A 150 -12.74 -8.10 -0.09
N TRP A 151 -11.96 -8.57 -1.07
CA TRP A 151 -12.10 -9.92 -1.63
C TRP A 151 -10.76 -10.42 -2.14
N LYS A 152 -10.59 -11.74 -2.22
CA LYS A 152 -9.41 -12.35 -2.83
C LYS A 152 -9.56 -12.29 -4.36
N ALA A 153 -8.71 -11.52 -5.02
CA ALA A 153 -8.62 -11.46 -6.47
C ALA A 153 -7.55 -12.42 -6.99
N SER A 154 -7.75 -12.94 -8.20
CA SER A 154 -6.77 -13.74 -8.95
C SER A 154 -6.60 -13.11 -10.32
N VAL A 155 -5.44 -12.48 -10.56
CA VAL A 155 -5.15 -11.74 -11.79
C VAL A 155 -3.97 -12.39 -12.49
N HIS A 156 -4.11 -12.69 -13.78
CA HIS A 156 -3.08 -13.41 -14.53
C HIS A 156 -1.83 -12.55 -14.74
N ALA A 157 -0.73 -13.21 -15.08
CA ALA A 157 0.52 -12.55 -15.48
C ALA A 157 0.28 -11.49 -16.55
N MET A 158 0.74 -10.25 -16.31
CA MET A 158 0.60 -9.11 -17.23
C MET A 158 -0.84 -8.94 -17.77
N GLY A 159 -1.83 -9.30 -16.94
CA GLY A 159 -3.21 -9.50 -17.36
C GLY A 159 -4.19 -8.53 -16.72
N LEU A 160 -5.42 -8.59 -17.21
CA LEU A 160 -6.56 -7.87 -16.66
C LEU A 160 -7.59 -8.87 -16.13
N GLN A 161 -8.17 -8.59 -14.96
CA GLN A 161 -9.28 -9.34 -14.41
C GLN A 161 -10.41 -8.39 -14.00
N THR A 162 -11.62 -8.68 -14.48
CA THR A 162 -12.82 -7.89 -14.15
C THR A 162 -13.60 -8.56 -13.02
N TYR A 163 -13.99 -7.74 -12.05
CA TYR A 163 -14.95 -8.07 -10.99
C TYR A 163 -16.11 -7.09 -11.03
N TYR A 164 -17.26 -7.47 -10.48
CA TYR A 164 -18.46 -6.65 -10.42
C TYR A 164 -18.91 -6.48 -8.98
N VAL A 165 -19.12 -5.22 -8.56
CA VAL A 165 -19.72 -4.89 -7.27
C VAL A 165 -21.18 -4.57 -7.52
N ALA A 166 -22.08 -5.42 -7.02
CA ALA A 166 -23.52 -5.30 -7.21
C ALA A 166 -24.22 -4.97 -5.88
N ASN A 167 -25.31 -4.21 -5.95
CA ASN A 167 -26.15 -3.89 -4.80
C ASN A 167 -27.49 -4.64 -4.90
N ARG A 168 -27.83 -5.41 -3.86
CA ARG A 168 -29.07 -6.20 -3.73
C ARG A 168 -29.39 -7.06 -4.96
N PHE A 169 -28.57 -8.09 -5.15
CA PHE A 169 -28.91 -9.18 -6.06
C PHE A 169 -29.64 -10.28 -5.27
N VAL A 170 -30.93 -10.50 -5.56
CA VAL A 170 -31.76 -11.45 -4.81
C VAL A 170 -31.18 -12.86 -4.96
N GLY A 171 -30.99 -13.56 -3.84
CA GLY A 171 -30.41 -14.91 -3.82
C GLY A 171 -28.88 -14.97 -3.75
N CYS A 172 -28.18 -13.83 -3.77
CA CYS A 172 -26.72 -13.80 -3.61
C CYS A 172 -26.28 -13.56 -2.16
N GLU A 173 -25.22 -14.24 -1.74
CA GLU A 173 -24.55 -13.97 -0.46
C GLU A 173 -23.93 -12.56 -0.48
N LYS A 174 -24.17 -11.79 0.59
CA LYS A 174 -23.63 -10.44 0.75
C LYS A 174 -22.25 -10.48 1.41
N ALA A 175 -21.49 -9.40 1.23
CA ALA A 175 -20.24 -9.19 1.94
C ALA A 175 -20.45 -9.24 3.47
N LYS A 176 -19.63 -10.06 4.15
CA LYS A 176 -19.76 -10.27 5.60
C LYS A 176 -19.20 -9.06 6.37
N PRO A 177 -19.98 -8.43 7.27
CA PRO A 177 -19.47 -7.33 8.07
C PRO A 177 -18.44 -7.83 9.09
N THR A 178 -17.37 -7.06 9.24
CA THR A 178 -16.35 -7.29 10.27
C THR A 178 -16.88 -7.04 11.67
N LYS A 179 -16.28 -7.74 12.64
CA LYS A 179 -16.44 -7.42 14.06
C LYS A 179 -15.33 -6.45 14.44
N LEU A 180 -15.68 -5.34 15.07
CA LEU A 180 -14.72 -4.37 15.59
C LEU A 180 -14.44 -4.66 17.05
N LYS A 181 -13.16 -4.72 17.38
CA LYS A 181 -12.68 -4.66 18.75
C LYS A 181 -11.81 -3.42 18.86
N TYR A 182 -12.13 -2.52 19.78
CA TYR A 182 -11.44 -1.24 19.89
C TYR A 182 -11.13 -0.88 21.34
N PHE A 183 -10.12 -0.05 21.51
CA PHE A 183 -9.81 0.59 22.78
C PHE A 183 -10.07 2.09 22.64
N SER A 184 -10.67 2.68 23.66
CA SER A 184 -10.90 4.11 23.69
C SER A 184 -10.87 4.60 25.13
N THR A 185 -10.14 5.70 25.34
CA THR A 185 -10.15 6.44 26.62
C THR A 185 -11.36 7.37 26.74
N SER A 186 -12.13 7.55 25.66
CA SER A 186 -13.36 8.35 25.62
C SER A 186 -14.55 7.54 25.09
N ASN A 187 -15.76 7.78 25.61
CA ASN A 187 -16.98 7.11 25.14
C ASN A 187 -17.56 7.72 23.84
N SER A 188 -16.73 8.37 23.02
CA SER A 188 -17.18 9.17 21.87
C SER A 188 -17.46 8.35 20.60
N PHE A 189 -17.04 7.08 20.54
CA PHE A 189 -17.27 6.21 19.40
C PHE A 189 -18.60 5.45 19.52
N SER A 190 -19.54 5.74 18.63
CA SER A 190 -20.77 4.97 18.48
C SER A 190 -20.60 3.90 17.42
N CYS A 191 -20.91 2.65 17.76
CA CYS A 191 -20.79 1.53 16.83
C CYS A 191 -21.81 1.68 15.68
N PRO A 192 -21.36 1.85 14.43
CA PRO A 192 -22.26 1.98 13.30
C PRO A 192 -22.88 0.62 12.94
N ALA A 193 -24.17 0.58 12.63
CA ALA A 193 -24.79 -0.57 11.98
C ALA A 193 -24.19 -0.79 10.57
N PRO A 194 -24.08 -2.04 10.08
CA PRO A 194 -24.47 -3.32 10.69
C PRO A 194 -23.32 -4.01 11.48
N TYR A 195 -22.32 -3.25 11.93
CA TYR A 195 -21.12 -3.82 12.55
C TYR A 195 -21.38 -4.20 14.00
N ALA A 196 -20.74 -5.26 14.46
CA ALA A 196 -20.71 -5.62 15.87
C ALA A 196 -19.43 -5.06 16.48
N CYS A 197 -19.54 -4.22 17.50
CA CYS A 197 -18.38 -3.64 18.18
C CYS A 197 -18.27 -4.13 19.63
N SER A 198 -17.04 -4.29 20.09
CA SER A 198 -16.70 -4.66 21.47
C SER A 198 -15.49 -3.87 21.95
N ILE A 199 -15.40 -3.65 23.26
CA ILE A 199 -14.29 -2.93 23.88
C ILE A 199 -13.20 -3.93 24.29
N THR A 200 -11.93 -3.58 24.07
CA THR A 200 -10.80 -4.37 24.59
C THR A 200 -10.55 -4.02 26.05
N GLU A 201 -10.73 -4.99 26.95
CA GLU A 201 -10.49 -4.83 28.40
C GLU A 201 -9.07 -5.25 28.83
N GLY A 202 -8.37 -6.04 28.02
CA GLY A 202 -6.99 -6.47 28.29
C GLY A 202 -5.94 -5.45 27.83
N GLY A 203 -4.72 -5.58 28.36
CA GLY A 203 -3.58 -4.74 27.95
C GLY A 203 -3.04 -5.03 26.55
N VAL A 204 -3.44 -6.16 25.95
CA VAL A 204 -3.00 -6.59 24.61
C VAL A 204 -4.16 -6.93 23.68
N ALA A 205 -3.94 -6.73 22.39
CA ALA A 205 -4.85 -7.09 21.31
C ALA A 205 -4.18 -8.13 20.41
N GLU A 206 -4.95 -9.13 19.99
CA GLU A 206 -4.47 -10.24 19.19
C GLU A 206 -5.12 -10.24 17.80
N ILE A 207 -4.31 -10.45 16.77
CA ILE A 207 -4.77 -10.68 15.40
C ILE A 207 -4.11 -11.97 14.90
N GLN A 208 -4.92 -12.91 14.43
CA GLN A 208 -4.45 -14.23 14.02
C GLN A 208 -4.88 -14.54 12.59
N ASN A 209 -4.02 -15.23 11.85
CA ASN A 209 -4.35 -15.91 10.61
C ASN A 209 -3.84 -17.36 10.64
N GLN A 210 -3.93 -18.06 9.50
CA GLN A 210 -3.51 -19.46 9.37
C GLN A 210 -1.98 -19.70 9.49
N HIS A 211 -1.18 -18.63 9.54
CA HIS A 211 0.29 -18.70 9.55
C HIS A 211 0.91 -18.14 10.83
N GLN A 212 0.30 -17.12 11.42
CA GLN A 212 0.85 -16.40 12.55
C GLN A 212 -0.21 -15.69 13.38
N THR A 213 0.16 -15.43 14.63
CA THR A 213 -0.52 -14.59 15.60
C THR A 213 0.35 -13.37 15.90
N LEU A 214 -0.25 -12.18 15.79
CA LEU A 214 0.35 -10.90 16.11
C LEU A 214 -0.27 -10.36 17.40
N ILE A 215 0.58 -9.90 18.32
CA ILE A 215 0.16 -9.33 19.60
C ILE A 215 0.60 -7.87 19.65
N PHE A 216 -0.36 -6.99 19.93
CA PHE A 216 -0.17 -5.55 19.99
C PHE A 216 -0.43 -5.02 21.40
N ASP A 217 0.35 -4.04 21.80
CA ASP A 217 0.07 -3.22 22.98
C ASP A 217 -1.20 -2.38 22.73
N VAL A 218 -2.21 -2.50 23.59
CA VAL A 218 -3.47 -1.76 23.40
C VAL A 218 -3.32 -0.28 23.69
N LYS A 219 -2.40 0.08 24.58
CA LYS A 219 -2.22 1.47 25.03
C LYS A 219 -1.56 2.33 23.94
N HIS A 220 -0.56 1.80 23.23
CA HIS A 220 0.20 2.53 22.21
C HIS A 220 -0.10 2.05 20.77
N GLY A 221 -0.71 0.87 20.60
CA GLY A 221 -1.03 0.28 19.29
C GLY A 221 0.18 -0.33 18.57
N LEU A 222 1.27 -0.60 19.30
CA LEU A 222 2.56 -1.04 18.76
C LEU A 222 2.69 -2.56 18.80
N LEU A 223 3.33 -3.15 17.78
CA LEU A 223 3.56 -4.60 17.73
C LEU A 223 4.55 -5.02 18.83
N GLN A 224 4.18 -6.03 19.62
CA GLN A 224 5.03 -6.58 20.70
C GLN A 224 5.61 -7.95 20.35
N LYS A 225 4.84 -8.77 19.62
CA LYS A 225 5.21 -10.17 19.40
C LYS A 225 4.58 -10.75 18.15
N VAL A 226 5.35 -11.58 17.46
CA VAL A 226 4.92 -12.43 16.36
C VAL A 226 5.13 -13.89 16.76
N THR A 227 4.06 -14.69 16.70
CA THR A 227 4.10 -16.13 16.99
C THR A 227 3.70 -16.89 15.74
N ASN A 228 4.58 -17.73 15.23
CA ASN A 228 4.31 -18.59 14.08
C ASN A 228 3.57 -19.87 14.52
N THR A 229 2.93 -20.56 13.58
CA THR A 229 2.21 -21.81 13.84
C THR A 229 3.09 -22.96 14.31
N ASP A 230 4.39 -22.94 14.00
CA ASP A 230 5.39 -23.90 14.50
C ASP A 230 5.76 -23.68 15.97
N GLY A 231 5.15 -22.68 16.62
CA GLY A 231 5.45 -22.28 18.00
C GLY A 231 6.66 -21.36 18.12
N SER A 232 7.37 -21.05 17.03
CA SER A 232 8.46 -20.10 17.06
C SER A 232 7.94 -18.69 17.34
N MET A 233 8.64 -17.99 18.22
CA MET A 233 8.25 -16.66 18.69
C MET A 233 9.37 -15.67 18.40
N ASN A 234 8.96 -14.47 17.98
CA ASN A 234 9.82 -13.30 17.83
C ASN A 234 9.23 -12.18 18.67
N ALA A 235 9.96 -11.73 19.68
CA ALA A 235 9.66 -10.48 20.38
C ALA A 235 10.04 -9.32 19.46
N VAL A 236 9.20 -8.31 19.37
CA VAL A 236 9.40 -7.12 18.54
C VAL A 236 9.12 -5.91 19.42
N GLY A 237 10.10 -5.03 19.57
CA GLY A 237 9.88 -3.69 20.14
C GLY A 237 9.72 -2.70 19.01
N GLU A 238 8.51 -2.20 18.77
CA GLU A 238 8.29 -1.09 17.85
C GLU A 238 8.24 0.22 18.65
N GLU A 239 9.04 1.21 18.24
CA GLU A 239 9.16 2.50 18.92
C GLU A 239 9.18 3.64 17.88
N ILE A 240 8.67 4.81 18.28
CA ILE A 240 8.70 6.03 17.45
C ILE A 240 9.45 7.11 18.22
N GLU A 241 10.60 7.51 17.69
CA GLU A 241 11.49 8.48 18.33
C GLU A 241 11.66 9.77 17.51
N MET A 242 12.11 10.84 18.20
CA MET A 242 12.41 12.11 17.57
C MET A 242 13.85 12.55 17.91
N CYS A 243 14.70 12.60 16.90
CA CYS A 243 16.05 13.17 17.00
C CYS A 243 16.02 14.70 16.82
N SER A 244 16.78 15.44 17.64
CA SER A 244 16.93 16.89 17.50
C SER A 244 18.41 17.32 17.57
N ASN A 245 18.84 18.20 16.65
CA ASN A 245 20.19 18.79 16.68
C ASN A 245 20.29 20.15 15.95
N TYR A 246 21.26 20.97 16.38
CA TYR A 246 21.83 22.12 15.70
C TYR A 246 22.89 21.69 14.67
N GLY A 247 22.58 21.83 13.38
CA GLY A 247 23.55 21.65 12.29
C GLY A 247 23.22 20.53 11.30
N SER A 248 22.12 19.81 11.51
CA SER A 248 21.49 19.01 10.45
C SER A 248 20.84 19.93 9.42
N GLY A 249 20.84 19.50 8.15
CA GLY A 249 20.23 20.21 7.03
C GLY A 249 19.85 19.24 5.91
N ALA A 250 19.62 19.76 4.71
CA ALA A 250 19.09 18.94 3.61
C ALA A 250 20.04 17.80 3.20
N TYR A 251 21.34 17.99 3.33
CA TYR A 251 22.35 16.99 3.01
C TYR A 251 22.85 16.27 4.26
N LEU A 252 23.02 16.98 5.37
CA LEU A 252 23.69 16.45 6.55
C LEU A 252 22.69 15.98 7.62
N PHE A 253 22.77 14.71 7.98
CA PHE A 253 22.22 14.21 9.24
C PHE A 253 23.34 14.18 10.29
N LYS A 254 23.17 14.98 11.33
CA LYS A 254 24.06 15.07 12.49
C LYS A 254 23.20 14.91 13.73
N PRO A 255 22.99 13.71 14.27
CA PRO A 255 22.29 13.54 15.54
C PRO A 255 23.19 14.01 16.71
N ASN A 256 22.59 14.31 17.87
CA ASN A 256 23.34 14.53 19.11
C ASN A 256 23.37 13.22 19.89
N GLY A 257 24.46 12.46 19.74
CA GLY A 257 24.58 11.12 20.31
C GLY A 257 23.76 10.07 19.54
N ASP A 258 23.90 8.83 19.97
CA ASP A 258 23.18 7.68 19.41
C ASP A 258 21.77 7.58 20.01
N ALA A 259 20.81 7.14 19.21
CA ALA A 259 19.54 6.64 19.74
C ALA A 259 19.83 5.50 20.73
N GLN A 260 19.20 5.53 21.90
CA GLN A 260 19.49 4.58 22.96
C GLN A 260 18.61 3.34 22.79
N PRO A 261 19.18 2.14 22.59
CA PRO A 261 18.39 0.93 22.38
C PRO A 261 17.81 0.40 23.69
N ILE A 262 16.69 -0.30 23.57
CA ILE A 262 16.13 -1.13 24.63
C ILE A 262 15.84 -2.50 24.02
N ILE A 263 16.79 -3.45 23.96
CA ILE A 263 16.62 -4.93 23.84
C ILE A 263 17.94 -5.62 23.39
N GLU A 264 18.11 -6.91 23.79
CA GLU A 264 19.23 -7.81 23.47
C GLU A 264 19.06 -8.68 22.21
N ALA A 265 20.19 -9.20 21.72
CA ALA A 265 20.43 -9.83 20.42
C ALA A 265 19.67 -11.14 20.11
N GLY A 266 19.58 -11.45 18.81
CA GLY A 266 19.29 -12.80 18.32
C GLY A 266 19.94 -13.09 16.97
N SER A 267 20.98 -13.93 16.93
CA SER A 267 21.57 -14.50 15.72
C SER A 267 21.52 -16.03 15.70
N ASN A 268 20.30 -16.59 15.72
CA ASN A 268 20.04 -18.04 15.57
C ASN A 268 19.42 -18.37 14.20
N GLY A 269 19.98 -17.86 13.10
CA GLY A 269 19.46 -18.14 11.74
C GLY A 269 18.08 -17.53 11.46
N LYS A 270 17.71 -16.47 12.19
CA LYS A 270 16.51 -15.66 11.96
C LYS A 270 16.88 -14.37 11.22
N ARG A 271 16.00 -13.88 10.35
CA ARG A 271 16.14 -12.60 9.65
C ARG A 271 14.88 -11.80 9.80
N PHE A 272 15.05 -10.52 10.13
CA PHE A 272 14.01 -9.52 10.05
C PHE A 272 14.32 -8.61 8.87
N SER A 273 13.34 -8.44 7.99
CA SER A 273 13.46 -7.67 6.77
C SER A 273 12.34 -6.64 6.70
N ILE A 274 12.67 -5.39 6.35
CA ILE A 274 11.66 -4.36 6.07
C ILE A 274 11.76 -3.97 4.60
N HIS A 275 10.67 -4.17 3.86
CA HIS A 275 10.51 -3.59 2.53
C HIS A 275 9.79 -2.26 2.64
N SER A 276 10.35 -1.21 2.06
CA SER A 276 9.72 0.12 2.01
C SER A 276 9.34 0.47 0.56
N ARG A 277 8.17 1.07 0.36
CA ARG A 277 7.72 1.55 -0.95
C ARG A 277 8.42 2.84 -1.39
N GLN A 278 9.03 3.54 -0.43
CA GLN A 278 9.70 4.82 -0.63
C GLN A 278 11.15 4.74 -0.13
N SER A 279 12.06 5.47 -0.77
CA SER A 279 13.45 5.58 -0.31
C SER A 279 13.49 6.34 1.01
N LEU A 280 14.06 5.73 2.05
CA LEU A 280 14.19 6.29 3.39
C LEU A 280 15.61 6.02 3.90
N GLY A 281 16.10 6.89 4.79
CA GLY A 281 17.32 6.62 5.54
C GLY A 281 17.05 5.57 6.60
N ALA A 282 17.96 4.60 6.74
CA ALA A 282 17.86 3.55 7.74
C ALA A 282 19.23 3.25 8.33
N ALA A 283 19.24 2.75 9.57
CA ALA A 283 20.45 2.33 10.26
C ALA A 283 20.17 1.12 11.17
N SER A 284 21.23 0.40 11.51
CA SER A 284 21.24 -0.59 12.58
C SER A 284 22.40 -0.20 13.49
N LEU A 285 22.08 0.60 14.51
CA LEU A 285 23.08 1.20 15.40
C LEU A 285 23.57 0.20 16.46
N THR A 286 22.76 -0.79 16.80
CA THR A 286 23.08 -1.88 17.72
C THR A 286 22.47 -3.19 17.23
N ASP A 287 23.03 -4.31 17.67
CA ASP A 287 22.59 -5.64 17.28
C ASP A 287 21.13 -5.88 17.66
N GLY A 288 20.33 -6.37 16.71
CA GLY A 288 18.90 -6.60 16.91
C GLY A 288 18.02 -5.36 16.71
N TRP A 289 18.63 -4.21 16.40
CA TRP A 289 17.91 -2.95 16.15
C TRP A 289 17.91 -2.58 14.67
N LEU A 290 16.78 -2.05 14.19
CA LEU A 290 16.66 -1.46 12.86
C LEU A 290 15.78 -0.21 12.96
N GLU A 291 16.33 0.93 12.59
CA GLU A 291 15.61 2.20 12.60
C GLU A 291 15.47 2.75 11.19
N ILE A 292 14.33 3.40 10.92
CA ILE A 292 14.02 4.02 9.63
C ILE A 292 13.52 5.44 9.88
N MET A 293 14.16 6.42 9.26
CA MET A 293 13.77 7.81 9.35
C MET A 293 12.49 8.06 8.55
N LEU A 294 11.39 8.34 9.25
CA LEU A 294 10.07 8.56 8.63
C LEU A 294 9.93 9.97 8.03
N ALA A 295 10.45 10.97 8.73
CA ALA A 295 10.43 12.37 8.29
C ALA A 295 11.50 13.17 9.02
N ARG A 296 11.90 14.30 8.43
CA ARG A 296 12.79 15.28 9.06
C ARG A 296 12.27 16.68 8.83
N ARG A 297 12.38 17.54 9.84
CA ARG A 297 12.05 18.96 9.76
C ARG A 297 13.23 19.77 10.28
N LEU A 298 13.77 20.65 9.44
CA LEU A 298 15.10 21.22 9.61
C LEU A 298 15.02 22.73 9.72
N LEU A 299 15.41 23.27 10.87
CA LEU A 299 15.29 24.71 11.18
C LEU A 299 16.47 25.56 10.68
N LYS A 300 17.51 24.95 10.11
CA LYS A 300 18.72 25.63 9.64
C LYS A 300 19.17 25.05 8.29
N ASP A 301 19.96 25.83 7.57
CA ASP A 301 20.75 25.36 6.43
C ASP A 301 22.04 24.69 6.93
N ASP A 302 22.55 23.70 6.21
CA ASP A 302 23.78 22.96 6.57
C ASP A 302 25.05 23.49 5.87
N GLY A 303 24.97 24.63 5.19
CA GLY A 303 26.11 25.28 4.55
C GLY A 303 26.63 24.50 3.34
N ARG A 304 25.78 23.74 2.66
CA ARG A 304 26.13 22.99 1.43
C ARG A 304 25.65 23.66 0.14
N GLY A 305 25.21 24.92 0.22
CA GLY A 305 24.87 25.74 -0.94
C GLY A 305 23.38 25.84 -1.26
N LEU A 306 22.51 25.09 -0.58
CA LEU A 306 21.06 25.19 -0.73
C LEU A 306 20.55 26.57 -0.26
N GLY A 307 21.06 27.04 0.87
CA GLY A 307 20.72 28.34 1.47
C GLY A 307 19.30 28.38 2.02
N GLN A 308 18.72 27.23 2.37
CA GLN A 308 17.31 27.12 2.79
C GLN A 308 17.11 26.07 3.90
N ARG A 309 16.13 26.34 4.77
CA ARG A 309 15.63 25.43 5.81
C ARG A 309 14.68 24.39 5.22
N GLY A 310 14.76 23.13 5.64
CA GLY A 310 13.82 22.07 5.22
C GLY A 310 12.53 22.07 6.06
N MET A 311 11.56 22.91 5.69
CA MET A 311 10.32 23.12 6.47
C MET A 311 9.03 22.87 5.69
N ASP A 312 9.12 22.39 4.45
CA ASP A 312 8.00 22.21 3.53
C ASP A 312 7.24 20.88 3.73
N ASN A 313 7.44 20.23 4.89
CA ASN A 313 6.86 18.93 5.20
C ASN A 313 5.35 18.88 4.94
N ARG A 314 4.91 17.77 4.35
CA ARG A 314 3.51 17.44 4.13
C ARG A 314 3.21 16.05 4.67
N PRO A 315 1.98 15.81 5.15
CA PRO A 315 1.55 14.47 5.54
C PRO A 315 1.79 13.47 4.40
N THR A 316 2.56 12.42 4.69
CA THR A 316 2.94 11.39 3.72
C THR A 316 2.75 10.03 4.40
N HIS A 317 2.19 9.08 3.67
CA HIS A 317 2.07 7.70 4.14
C HIS A 317 3.34 6.95 3.79
N VAL A 318 4.02 6.42 4.81
CA VAL A 318 5.10 5.45 4.68
C VAL A 318 4.47 4.06 4.69
N ILE A 319 4.63 3.33 3.60
CA ILE A 319 4.13 1.95 3.49
C ILE A 319 5.32 1.00 3.53
N SER A 320 5.26 0.01 4.42
CA SER A 320 6.26 -1.05 4.52
C SER A 320 5.63 -2.44 4.70
N HIS A 321 6.39 -3.48 4.34
CA HIS A 321 6.13 -4.87 4.72
C HIS A 321 7.24 -5.34 5.63
N ASN A 322 6.85 -5.85 6.81
CA ASN A 322 7.75 -6.39 7.82
C ASN A 322 7.73 -7.92 7.70
N LEU A 323 8.87 -8.51 7.38
CA LEU A 323 9.01 -9.94 7.08
C LEU A 323 9.94 -10.60 8.10
N PHE A 324 9.44 -11.64 8.76
CA PHE A 324 10.20 -12.48 9.68
C PHE A 324 10.46 -13.83 9.04
N GLU A 325 11.72 -14.23 8.95
CA GLU A 325 12.15 -15.49 8.36
C GLU A 325 13.03 -16.26 9.34
N SER A 326 12.96 -17.60 9.28
CA SER A 326 13.77 -18.52 10.08
C SER A 326 14.51 -19.51 9.18
N SER A 327 15.53 -20.18 9.72
CA SER A 327 16.28 -21.23 9.04
C SER A 327 16.93 -20.79 7.72
N ILE A 328 17.38 -19.54 7.65
CA ILE A 328 18.02 -19.03 6.43
C ILE A 328 19.40 -19.67 6.28
N SER A 329 19.53 -20.51 5.26
CA SER A 329 20.80 -21.10 4.86
C SER A 329 21.74 -20.01 4.35
N THR A 330 22.88 -19.84 5.00
CA THR A 330 24.02 -19.17 4.38
C THR A 330 24.54 -20.08 3.28
N THR A 331 24.17 -19.84 2.03
CA THR A 331 24.96 -20.34 0.91
C THR A 331 26.28 -19.58 0.95
N SER A 332 27.26 -20.14 1.64
CA SER A 332 28.63 -19.62 1.64
C SER A 332 29.14 -19.78 0.22
N ASP A 333 29.10 -18.71 -0.57
CA ASP A 333 29.86 -18.67 -1.80
C ASP A 333 31.35 -18.54 -1.39
N PRO A 334 32.18 -19.58 -1.57
CA PRO A 334 33.54 -19.62 -1.03
C PRO A 334 34.47 -18.56 -1.65
N VAL A 335 33.98 -17.81 -2.64
CA VAL A 335 34.74 -16.80 -3.40
C VAL A 335 34.48 -15.36 -2.89
N SER A 336 33.35 -15.10 -2.21
CA SER A 336 33.01 -13.75 -1.75
C SER A 336 33.47 -13.49 -0.31
N ASN A 337 34.41 -12.57 -0.12
CA ASN A 337 34.78 -12.02 1.19
C ASN A 337 34.46 -10.52 1.22
N PRO A 338 33.47 -10.07 2.02
CA PRO A 338 32.58 -10.87 2.88
C PRO A 338 31.54 -11.69 2.08
N PRO A 339 30.97 -12.76 2.67
CA PRO A 339 29.92 -13.56 2.03
C PRO A 339 28.75 -12.68 1.61
N SER A 340 28.43 -12.68 0.33
CA SER A 340 27.23 -11.97 -0.14
C SER A 340 25.97 -12.66 0.42
N LEU A 341 25.17 -11.92 1.19
CA LEU A 341 23.88 -12.41 1.66
C LEU A 341 22.84 -12.18 0.57
N SER A 342 22.40 -13.26 -0.09
CA SER A 342 21.28 -13.17 -1.02
C SER A 342 19.95 -13.08 -0.27
N PRO A 343 19.01 -12.24 -0.74
CA PRO A 343 17.65 -12.28 -0.23
C PRO A 343 16.97 -13.61 -0.56
N SER A 344 16.00 -14.01 0.25
CA SER A 344 15.20 -15.21 -0.03
C SER A 344 14.24 -14.95 -1.19
N LEU A 345 13.67 -16.03 -1.74
CA LEU A 345 12.60 -15.91 -2.74
C LEU A 345 11.38 -15.14 -2.19
N LEU A 346 11.03 -15.39 -0.93
CA LEU A 346 9.91 -14.72 -0.27
C LEU A 346 10.17 -13.21 -0.14
N PHE A 347 11.37 -12.82 0.26
CA PHE A 347 11.80 -11.42 0.28
C PHE A 347 11.63 -10.77 -1.10
N HIS A 348 12.11 -11.43 -2.16
CA HIS A 348 11.95 -10.91 -3.53
C HIS A 348 10.47 -10.75 -3.93
N CYS A 349 9.62 -11.75 -3.65
CA CYS A 349 8.20 -11.68 -3.96
C CYS A 349 7.47 -10.58 -3.19
N VAL A 350 7.72 -10.44 -1.89
CA VAL A 350 7.13 -9.39 -1.05
C VAL A 350 7.57 -8.00 -1.52
N GLY A 351 8.85 -7.84 -1.85
CA GLY A 351 9.38 -6.61 -2.43
C GLY A 351 8.73 -6.25 -3.78
N ALA A 352 8.56 -7.22 -4.67
CA ALA A 352 7.89 -7.02 -5.96
C ALA A 352 6.42 -6.62 -5.78
N HIS A 353 5.68 -7.27 -4.87
CA HIS A 353 4.28 -6.96 -4.59
C HIS A 353 4.08 -5.51 -4.08
N LEU A 354 5.04 -5.00 -3.31
CA LEU A 354 5.03 -3.63 -2.77
C LEU A 354 5.32 -2.57 -3.85
N ASN A 355 6.31 -2.84 -4.71
CA ASN A 355 6.76 -1.90 -5.76
C ASN A 355 5.84 -1.89 -6.98
N TYR A 356 5.22 -3.03 -7.29
CA TYR A 356 4.35 -3.23 -8.46
C TYR A 356 2.97 -3.73 -8.00
N PRO A 357 2.16 -2.88 -7.33
CA PRO A 357 0.83 -3.27 -6.85
C PRO A 357 -0.13 -3.54 -8.02
N LEU A 358 -1.23 -4.26 -7.74
CA LEU A 358 -2.36 -4.30 -8.66
C LEU A 358 -2.94 -2.88 -8.83
N HIS A 359 -3.28 -2.52 -10.07
CA HIS A 359 -3.94 -1.25 -10.36
C HIS A 359 -5.43 -1.48 -10.59
N ALA A 360 -6.27 -0.83 -9.78
CA ALA A 360 -7.72 -0.91 -9.91
C ALA A 360 -8.29 0.26 -10.74
N PHE A 361 -9.14 -0.08 -11.70
CA PHE A 361 -9.88 0.85 -12.54
C PHE A 361 -11.38 0.57 -12.40
N VAL A 362 -12.17 1.61 -12.15
CA VAL A 362 -13.61 1.50 -11.89
C VAL A 362 -14.37 2.14 -13.03
N ALA A 363 -15.46 1.50 -13.48
CA ALA A 363 -16.36 2.12 -14.45
C ALA A 363 -17.03 3.37 -13.87
N LYS A 364 -17.05 4.47 -14.63
CA LYS A 364 -17.67 5.75 -14.25
C LYS A 364 -19.18 5.62 -14.07
N ASN A 365 -19.81 4.86 -14.97
CA ASN A 365 -21.25 4.63 -14.97
C ASN A 365 -21.52 3.17 -14.58
N PRO A 366 -22.47 2.91 -13.68
CA PRO A 366 -23.00 1.57 -13.47
C PRO A 366 -23.54 1.02 -14.79
N GLN A 367 -23.18 -0.20 -15.15
CA GLN A 367 -23.53 -0.82 -16.44
C GLN A 367 -24.54 -1.94 -16.25
N GLU A 368 -25.47 -2.06 -17.20
CA GLU A 368 -26.22 -3.29 -17.43
C GLU A 368 -25.29 -4.30 -18.12
N PHE A 369 -25.47 -5.59 -17.78
CA PHE A 369 -24.67 -6.76 -18.17
C PHE A 369 -23.85 -6.59 -19.45
N ILE A 370 -22.53 -6.43 -19.31
CA ILE A 370 -21.57 -6.61 -20.41
C ILE A 370 -20.83 -7.92 -20.17
N CYS A 371 -20.75 -8.76 -21.21
CA CYS A 371 -19.95 -9.98 -21.19
C CYS A 371 -18.48 -9.63 -20.90
N ALA A 372 -17.92 -10.16 -19.81
CA ALA A 372 -16.55 -9.87 -19.41
C ALA A 372 -15.56 -10.57 -20.34
N ILE A 373 -14.73 -9.81 -21.06
CA ILE A 373 -13.55 -10.35 -21.72
C ILE A 373 -12.39 -10.29 -20.72
N THR A 374 -11.79 -11.44 -20.44
CA THR A 374 -10.56 -11.50 -19.63
C THR A 374 -9.36 -11.46 -20.55
N PHE A 375 -8.47 -10.49 -20.36
CA PHE A 375 -7.21 -10.42 -21.11
C PHE A 375 -6.11 -11.18 -20.36
N LYS A 376 -5.51 -12.17 -21.01
CA LYS A 376 -4.47 -13.02 -20.41
C LYS A 376 -3.35 -13.24 -21.41
N ILE A 377 -2.12 -13.21 -20.92
CA ILE A 377 -0.96 -13.75 -21.63
C ILE A 377 -0.79 -15.21 -21.16
N LEU A 378 -0.57 -16.14 -22.10
CA LEU A 378 -0.47 -17.59 -21.82
C LEU A 378 0.91 -18.02 -21.26
N LEU A 379 1.79 -17.07 -20.95
CA LEU A 379 3.14 -17.33 -20.43
C LEU A 379 3.23 -16.89 -18.97
N THR A 380 3.85 -17.71 -18.13
CA THR A 380 4.18 -17.39 -16.74
C THR A 380 5.67 -17.60 -16.51
N PHE A 381 6.30 -16.71 -15.74
CA PHE A 381 7.75 -16.71 -15.52
C PHE A 381 8.12 -17.09 -14.08
N SER A 382 9.40 -17.41 -13.81
CA SER A 382 9.94 -17.76 -12.49
C SER A 382 10.03 -16.57 -11.53
N CYS A 383 9.96 -16.78 -10.20
CA CYS A 383 9.91 -15.69 -9.17
C CYS A 383 11.16 -14.81 -9.13
N SER A 384 12.25 -15.27 -9.76
CA SER A 384 13.51 -14.56 -9.93
C SER A 384 13.59 -13.70 -11.19
N LEU A 385 12.59 -13.72 -12.07
CA LEU A 385 12.58 -12.95 -13.32
C LEU A 385 11.52 -11.85 -13.23
N ALA A 386 11.87 -10.62 -13.64
CA ALA A 386 10.96 -9.48 -13.75
C ALA A 386 11.10 -8.84 -15.14
N LEU A 387 9.98 -8.39 -15.73
CA LEU A 387 9.93 -7.73 -17.04
C LEU A 387 9.77 -6.21 -16.96
#